data_AF-R6A1Q5-F1
#
_entry.id   AF-R6A1Q5-F1
#
_cell.length_a   1.000
_cell.length_b   1.000
_cell.length_c   1.000
_cell.angle_alpha   90.00
_cell.angle_beta   90.00
_cell.angle_gamma   90.00
#
_symmetry.space_group_name_H-M   'P 1'
#
loop_
_entity.id
_entity.type
_entity.pdbx_description
1 polymer ?
#
loop_
_entity_poly.entity_id
_entity_poly.type
_entity_poly.pdbx_seq_one_letter_code
_entity_poly.pdbx_strand_id
1 'polypeptide(L)'
;MAISGNKGEWSEIYTLFKLLGEGKVHAGDADMNKLELYYPILNVIREESKKYEYKPNVDQHIVVIDEDGNEFARISMNKFLEESSKLLTEIKAANDPAFEIPATESFMTEIGCSKLKAPSKDKADIHIVIHDLRTNMTPLLGFSIKSQLGSASTLLNAGTTTNITYKVIGTELSDEDIEEVNSIKGHLPRMQAILDKGCNLKYSDIEHTIFKNNLLFLDSCMPQFVADCLLINSLPSSKSSIKECVAEIAKRNPFNFNGKNIEAFYAHKMKVLLLDAALGMTPAKEWTGRYDANGGYLVVRKDGEIVCYHFYNRNDVEDYLYNNTRFERASRSRYGFGYVYREKDGCIYIKLNLQIRFKK
;
A
#
# COMPACT_ATOMS: atom_id res chain seq x y z
N MET A 1 28.36 -10.21 -10.06
CA MET A 1 27.11 -10.52 -10.80
C MET A 1 26.38 -9.22 -10.93
N ALA A 2 25.88 -8.90 -12.12
CA ALA A 2 25.09 -7.69 -12.35
C ALA A 2 23.83 -7.72 -11.49
N ILE A 3 23.40 -6.54 -11.04
CA ILE A 3 22.23 -6.41 -10.17
C ILE A 3 20.98 -6.46 -11.03
N SER A 4 20.08 -7.42 -10.73
CA SER A 4 18.77 -7.57 -11.38
C SER A 4 17.65 -7.22 -10.40
N GLY A 5 16.61 -6.55 -10.88
CA GLY A 5 15.47 -6.16 -10.07
C GLY A 5 14.20 -5.93 -10.89
N ASN A 6 13.05 -5.93 -10.21
CA ASN A 6 11.78 -5.56 -10.81
C ASN A 6 11.60 -4.03 -10.87
N LYS A 7 10.59 -3.54 -11.62
CA LYS A 7 10.32 -2.10 -11.75
C LYS A 7 10.17 -1.36 -10.42
N GLY A 8 9.61 -2.01 -9.40
CA GLY A 8 9.45 -1.44 -8.06
C GLY A 8 10.79 -1.21 -7.38
N GLU A 9 11.66 -2.22 -7.41
CA GLU A 9 13.01 -2.15 -6.82
C GLU A 9 13.87 -1.08 -7.53
N TRP A 10 13.83 -1.03 -8.86
CA TRP A 10 14.49 0.05 -9.61
C TRP A 10 13.88 1.44 -9.35
N SER A 11 12.60 1.52 -8.98
CA SER A 11 11.96 2.79 -8.63
C SER A 11 12.47 3.36 -7.31
N GLU A 12 13.02 2.54 -6.41
CA GLU A 12 13.65 3.00 -5.17
C GLU A 12 14.96 3.76 -5.48
N ILE A 13 15.78 3.21 -6.39
CA ILE A 13 17.00 3.87 -6.89
C ILE A 13 16.66 5.12 -7.71
N TYR A 14 15.63 5.06 -8.55
CA TYR A 14 15.12 6.25 -9.25
C TYR A 14 14.75 7.37 -8.28
N THR A 15 14.04 7.02 -7.21
CA THR A 15 13.63 7.98 -6.16
C THR A 15 14.84 8.59 -5.48
N LEU A 16 15.83 7.78 -5.11
CA LEU A 16 17.09 8.27 -4.54
C LEU A 16 17.75 9.32 -5.46
N PHE A 17 17.90 9.00 -6.75
CA PHE A 17 18.57 9.92 -7.69
C PHE A 17 17.78 11.20 -7.91
N LYS A 18 16.48 11.09 -8.16
CA LYS A 18 15.60 12.24 -8.40
C LYS A 18 15.58 13.18 -7.18
N LEU A 19 15.43 12.63 -5.97
CA LEU A 19 15.39 13.43 -4.74
C LEU A 19 16.72 14.12 -4.43
N LEU A 20 17.84 13.44 -4.63
CA LEU A 20 19.17 14.05 -4.47
C LEU A 20 19.39 15.14 -5.52
N GLY A 21 19.03 14.89 -6.78
CA GLY A 21 19.15 15.87 -7.85
C GLY A 21 18.26 17.11 -7.66
N GLU A 22 17.07 16.97 -7.07
CA GLU A 22 16.15 18.09 -6.82
C GLU A 22 16.43 18.80 -5.48
N GLY A 23 17.02 18.10 -4.49
CA GLY A 23 17.33 18.65 -3.16
C GLY A 23 16.10 18.96 -2.29
N LYS A 24 14.90 18.59 -2.75
CA LYS A 24 13.62 18.79 -2.05
C LYS A 24 12.58 17.80 -2.54
N VAL A 25 11.49 17.66 -1.80
CA VAL A 25 10.30 16.92 -2.23
C VAL A 25 9.03 17.69 -1.94
N HIS A 26 8.10 17.74 -2.89
CA HIS A 26 6.80 18.41 -2.73
C HIS A 26 5.79 17.49 -2.05
N ALA A 27 4.91 18.05 -1.24
CA ALA A 27 3.76 17.34 -0.71
C ALA A 27 2.76 17.01 -1.83
N GLY A 28 1.99 15.93 -1.68
CA GLY A 28 0.93 15.53 -2.60
C GLY A 28 -0.47 15.82 -2.04
N ASP A 29 -1.41 16.19 -2.91
CA ASP A 29 -2.84 16.19 -2.59
C ASP A 29 -3.45 14.78 -2.76
N ALA A 30 -4.76 14.64 -2.53
CA ALA A 30 -5.44 13.35 -2.62
C ALA A 30 -5.41 12.68 -4.01
N ASP A 31 -5.14 13.46 -5.07
CA ASP A 31 -5.05 13.02 -6.47
C ASP A 31 -3.58 12.93 -6.95
N MET A 32 -2.61 13.04 -6.04
CA MET A 32 -1.17 13.04 -6.30
C MET A 32 -0.65 14.26 -7.07
N ASN A 33 -1.39 15.36 -7.11
CA ASN A 33 -0.87 16.62 -7.62
C ASN A 33 0.14 17.21 -6.63
N LYS A 34 1.16 17.89 -7.15
CA LYS A 34 2.12 18.61 -6.33
C LYS A 34 1.46 19.80 -5.67
N LEU A 35 1.67 19.93 -4.37
CA LEU A 35 1.34 21.10 -3.59
C LEU A 35 2.52 22.08 -3.56
N GLU A 36 2.23 23.34 -3.25
CA GLU A 36 3.24 24.37 -2.99
C GLU A 36 4.11 24.02 -1.76
N LEU A 37 3.55 23.29 -0.79
CA LEU A 37 4.32 22.80 0.35
C LEU A 37 5.41 21.82 -0.11
N TYR A 38 6.65 22.08 0.27
CA TYR A 38 7.78 21.19 0.01
C TYR A 38 8.68 21.07 1.25
N TYR A 39 9.49 20.02 1.24
CA TYR A 39 10.45 19.69 2.28
C TYR A 39 11.85 19.68 1.66
N PRO A 40 12.72 20.67 1.97
CA PRO A 40 14.14 20.59 1.66
C PRO A 40 14.76 19.32 2.22
N ILE A 41 15.63 18.69 1.43
CA ILE A 41 16.39 17.50 1.83
C ILE A 41 17.76 17.95 2.30
N LEU A 42 18.10 17.66 3.55
CA LEU A 42 19.40 17.97 4.14
C LEU A 42 20.37 16.79 4.01
N ASN A 43 19.84 15.57 4.10
CA ASN A 43 20.63 14.35 4.05
C ASN A 43 19.75 13.17 3.66
N VAL A 44 20.29 12.24 2.88
CA VAL A 44 19.72 10.89 2.73
C VAL A 44 20.69 9.89 3.35
N ILE A 45 20.19 8.94 4.13
CA ILE A 45 21.00 7.93 4.81
C ILE A 45 20.70 6.56 4.21
N ARG A 46 21.73 5.81 3.84
CA ARG A 46 21.60 4.43 3.36
C ARG A 46 22.54 3.49 4.10
N GLU A 47 22.00 2.32 4.46
CA GLU A 47 22.75 1.22 5.06
C GLU A 47 23.08 0.17 3.99
N GLU A 48 24.33 0.15 3.55
CA GLU A 48 24.83 -0.74 2.50
C GLU A 48 25.65 -1.88 3.13
N SER A 49 26.90 -2.10 2.71
CA SER A 49 27.90 -2.82 3.52
C SER A 49 28.48 -1.94 4.63
N LYS A 50 28.46 -0.62 4.39
CA LYS A 50 28.78 0.47 5.30
C LYS A 50 27.63 1.48 5.26
N LYS A 51 27.56 2.36 6.26
CA LYS A 51 26.63 3.48 6.24
C LYS A 51 27.16 4.59 5.32
N TYR A 52 26.29 5.16 4.50
CA TYR A 52 26.57 6.35 3.68
C TYR A 52 25.55 7.45 3.93
N GLU A 53 26.04 8.70 3.93
CA GLU A 53 25.23 9.91 4.02
C GLU A 53 25.41 10.76 2.76
N TYR A 54 24.30 11.11 2.12
CA TYR A 54 24.26 11.89 0.89
C TYR A 54 23.76 13.31 1.21
N LYS A 55 24.66 14.29 1.19
CA LYS A 55 24.37 15.66 1.62
C LYS A 55 24.40 16.63 0.46
N PRO A 56 23.25 17.21 0.05
CA PRO A 56 23.24 18.36 -0.85
C PRO A 56 24.01 19.53 -0.22
N ASN A 57 24.84 20.20 -1.02
CA ASN A 57 25.60 21.36 -0.60
C ASN A 57 25.18 22.64 -1.36
N VAL A 58 25.69 23.78 -0.89
CA VAL A 58 25.37 25.10 -1.48
C VAL A 58 25.85 25.24 -2.92
N ASP A 59 26.91 24.53 -3.31
CA ASP A 59 27.51 24.56 -4.65
C ASP A 59 26.83 23.61 -5.64
N GLN A 60 25.60 23.15 -5.36
CA GLN A 60 24.83 22.24 -6.22
C GLN A 60 25.51 20.88 -6.46
N HIS A 61 26.21 20.36 -5.45
CA HIS A 61 26.77 19.02 -5.41
C HIS A 61 26.14 18.20 -4.29
N ILE A 62 26.17 16.87 -4.46
CA ILE A 62 25.96 15.91 -3.40
C ILE A 62 27.33 15.43 -2.92
N VAL A 63 27.60 15.66 -1.63
CA VAL A 63 28.77 15.12 -0.95
C VAL A 63 28.36 13.81 -0.29
N VAL A 64 29.01 12.72 -0.70
CA VAL A 64 28.81 11.38 -0.13
C VAL A 64 29.85 11.19 0.96
N ILE A 65 29.37 10.98 2.19
CA ILE A 65 30.20 10.76 3.37
C ILE A 65 30.09 9.30 3.79
N ASP A 66 31.22 8.64 4.04
CA ASP A 66 31.27 7.27 4.55
C ASP A 66 31.06 7.19 6.07
N GLU A 67 31.04 5.97 6.61
CA GLU A 67 30.82 5.72 8.04
C GLU A 67 31.91 6.31 8.95
N ASP A 68 33.11 6.51 8.41
CA ASP A 68 34.28 7.05 9.12
C ASP A 68 34.30 8.60 9.08
N GLY A 69 33.37 9.22 8.35
CA GLY A 69 33.24 10.66 8.20
C GLY A 69 34.07 11.25 7.05
N ASN A 70 34.67 10.42 6.20
CA ASN A 70 35.45 10.86 5.06
C ASN A 70 34.55 11.15 3.85
N GLU A 71 34.99 12.10 3.02
CA GLU A 71 34.36 12.33 1.72
C GLU A 71 34.72 11.18 0.77
N PHE A 72 33.72 10.34 0.48
CA PHE A 72 33.84 9.23 -0.45
C PHE A 72 33.74 9.71 -1.90
N ALA A 73 32.78 10.59 -2.17
CA ALA A 73 32.56 11.14 -3.50
C ALA A 73 31.88 12.51 -3.44
N ARG A 74 32.04 13.27 -4.53
CA ARG A 74 31.36 14.54 -4.75
C ARG A 74 30.89 14.62 -6.19
N ILE A 75 29.58 14.64 -6.36
CA ILE A 75 28.94 14.56 -7.68
C ILE A 75 27.96 15.73 -7.81
N SER A 76 27.85 16.33 -9.00
CA SER A 76 26.90 17.42 -9.22
C SER A 76 25.44 16.94 -9.11
N MET A 77 24.55 17.78 -8.58
CA MET A 77 23.11 17.49 -8.52
C MET A 77 22.52 17.27 -9.92
N ASN A 78 23.02 17.99 -10.93
CA ASN A 78 22.63 17.80 -12.33
C ASN A 78 22.93 16.39 -12.83
N LYS A 79 24.06 15.80 -12.44
CA LYS A 79 24.39 14.42 -12.81
C LYS A 79 23.38 13.43 -12.22
N PHE A 80 22.93 13.63 -10.98
CA PHE A 80 21.84 12.83 -10.40
C PHE A 80 20.53 12.96 -11.20
N LEU A 81 20.18 14.17 -11.64
CA LEU A 81 19.00 14.39 -12.48
C LEU A 81 19.11 13.65 -13.82
N GLU A 82 20.25 13.77 -14.51
CA GLU A 82 20.51 13.06 -15.77
C GLU A 82 20.39 11.54 -15.61
N GLU A 83 21.01 10.97 -14.58
CA GLU A 83 20.96 9.53 -14.31
C GLU A 83 19.55 9.08 -13.90
N SER A 84 18.79 9.91 -13.17
CA SER A 84 17.38 9.64 -12.87
C SER A 84 16.51 9.59 -14.14
N SER A 85 16.73 10.50 -15.09
CA SER A 85 15.99 10.54 -16.36
C SER A 85 16.29 9.33 -17.24
N LYS A 86 17.56 8.91 -17.31
CA LYS A 86 17.95 7.68 -18.02
C LYS A 86 17.29 6.46 -17.38
N LEU A 87 17.43 6.31 -16.06
CA LEU A 87 16.84 5.20 -15.31
C LEU A 87 15.31 5.12 -15.47
N LEU A 88 14.60 6.26 -15.44
CA LEU A 88 13.16 6.30 -15.67
C LEU A 88 12.77 5.75 -17.04
N THR A 89 13.57 6.06 -18.06
CA THR A 89 13.35 5.60 -19.44
C THR A 89 13.50 4.08 -19.52
N GLU A 90 14.56 3.53 -18.93
CA GLU A 90 14.81 2.08 -18.86
C GLU A 90 13.69 1.34 -18.09
N ILE A 91 13.28 1.85 -16.92
CA ILE A 91 12.19 1.25 -16.13
C ILE A 91 10.88 1.21 -16.94
N LYS A 92 10.57 2.27 -17.69
CA LYS A 92 9.36 2.33 -18.52
C LYS A 92 9.43 1.37 -19.70
N ALA A 93 10.59 1.25 -20.35
CA ALA A 93 10.80 0.40 -21.51
C ALA A 93 10.83 -1.11 -21.17
N ALA A 94 11.25 -1.48 -19.97
CA ALA A 94 11.34 -2.88 -19.57
C ALA A 94 9.98 -3.60 -19.58
N ASN A 95 9.95 -4.81 -20.13
CA ASN A 95 8.77 -5.68 -20.13
C ASN A 95 8.94 -6.91 -19.23
N ASP A 96 10.18 -7.28 -18.93
CA ASP A 96 10.50 -8.45 -18.11
C ASP A 96 10.13 -8.23 -16.64
N PRO A 97 9.74 -9.30 -15.91
CA PRO A 97 9.44 -9.21 -14.48
C PRO A 97 10.63 -8.71 -13.64
N ALA A 98 11.85 -9.05 -14.05
CA ALA A 98 13.11 -8.58 -13.47
C ALA A 98 14.14 -8.39 -14.59
N PHE A 99 14.96 -7.36 -14.49
CA PHE A 99 15.92 -6.95 -15.52
C PHE A 99 17.12 -6.21 -14.92
N GLU A 100 18.21 -6.17 -15.66
CA GLU A 100 19.47 -5.50 -15.30
C GLU A 100 19.59 -4.14 -15.99
N ILE A 101 20.23 -3.16 -15.34
CA ILE A 101 20.52 -1.85 -15.93
C ILE A 101 21.99 -1.49 -15.65
N PRO A 102 22.96 -2.02 -16.42
CA PRO A 102 24.39 -1.90 -16.11
C PRO A 102 24.92 -0.45 -16.04
N ALA A 103 24.33 0.45 -16.83
CA ALA A 103 24.67 1.87 -16.78
C ALA A 103 24.30 2.51 -15.43
N THR A 104 23.12 2.16 -14.91
CA THR A 104 22.68 2.59 -13.58
C THR A 104 23.54 1.96 -12.48
N GLU A 105 23.86 0.67 -12.58
CA GLU A 105 24.74 -0.02 -11.62
C GLU A 105 26.13 0.62 -11.53
N SER A 106 26.68 1.06 -12.67
CA SER A 106 27.95 1.81 -12.70
C SER A 106 27.87 3.10 -11.87
N PHE A 107 26.81 3.88 -12.04
CA PHE A 107 26.63 5.12 -11.26
C PHE A 107 26.30 4.85 -9.79
N MET A 108 25.53 3.79 -9.48
CA MET A 108 25.31 3.37 -8.09
C MET A 108 26.63 3.08 -7.37
N THR A 109 27.56 2.40 -8.04
CA THR A 109 28.88 2.07 -7.48
C THR A 109 29.71 3.34 -7.20
N GLU A 110 29.66 4.33 -8.11
CA GLU A 110 30.34 5.63 -7.96
C GLU A 110 29.90 6.39 -6.71
N ILE A 111 28.66 6.17 -6.24
CA ILE A 111 28.09 6.84 -5.07
C ILE A 111 28.00 5.94 -3.82
N GLY A 112 28.69 4.79 -3.82
CA GLY A 112 28.71 3.87 -2.67
C GLY A 112 27.41 3.08 -2.47
N CYS A 113 26.52 3.04 -3.46
CA CYS A 113 25.26 2.30 -3.41
C CYS A 113 25.41 0.92 -4.06
N SER A 114 25.05 -0.14 -3.34
CA SER A 114 25.28 -1.54 -3.78
C SER A 114 24.02 -2.39 -3.86
N LYS A 115 22.90 -1.90 -3.30
CA LYS A 115 21.63 -2.62 -3.20
C LYS A 115 20.50 -1.80 -3.80
N LEU A 116 19.59 -2.45 -4.53
CA LEU A 116 18.39 -1.78 -5.05
C LEU A 116 17.40 -1.37 -3.95
N LYS A 117 17.31 -2.17 -2.89
CA LYS A 117 16.31 -2.01 -1.84
C LYS A 117 16.89 -2.12 -0.44
N ALA A 118 16.17 -1.54 0.52
CA ALA A 118 16.48 -1.69 1.93
C ALA A 118 16.40 -3.16 2.40
N PRO A 119 17.11 -3.54 3.48
CA PRO A 119 16.98 -4.86 4.07
C PRO A 119 15.53 -5.14 4.50
N SER A 120 15.05 -6.37 4.38
CA SER A 120 13.66 -6.74 4.73
C SER A 120 13.27 -6.54 6.19
N LYS A 121 14.25 -6.32 7.08
CA LYS A 121 14.03 -5.98 8.49
C LYS A 121 13.63 -4.51 8.68
N ASP A 122 13.99 -3.66 7.73
CA ASP A 122 13.61 -2.26 7.69
C ASP A 122 12.26 -2.14 6.95
N LYS A 123 11.36 -1.31 7.48
CA LYS A 123 10.07 -1.03 6.84
C LYS A 123 10.13 0.21 5.95
N ALA A 124 11.15 1.04 6.11
CA ALA A 124 11.39 2.18 5.25
C ALA A 124 12.29 1.77 4.08
N ASP A 125 11.96 2.26 2.89
CA ASP A 125 12.72 2.05 1.67
C ASP A 125 13.84 3.12 1.54
N ILE A 126 13.66 4.28 2.18
CA ILE A 126 14.64 5.38 2.22
C ILE A 126 14.54 6.17 3.52
N HIS A 127 15.70 6.60 4.05
CA HIS A 127 15.80 7.46 5.23
C HIS A 127 16.26 8.86 4.83
N ILE A 128 15.50 9.88 5.20
CA ILE A 128 15.74 11.27 4.78
C ILE A 128 15.71 12.18 6.00
N VAL A 129 16.71 13.03 6.15
CA VAL A 129 16.68 14.20 7.02
C VAL A 129 16.14 15.36 6.19
N ILE A 130 14.95 15.83 6.55
CA ILE A 130 14.33 16.99 5.91
C ILE A 130 14.47 18.22 6.79
N HIS A 131 14.26 19.41 6.22
CA HIS A 131 13.96 20.61 6.98
C HIS A 131 12.46 20.89 6.90
N ASP A 132 11.73 20.75 8.01
CA ASP A 132 10.32 21.11 8.04
C ASP A 132 10.17 22.63 8.28
N LEU A 133 9.84 23.36 7.21
CA LEU A 133 9.67 24.81 7.24
C LEU A 133 8.52 25.29 8.15
N ARG A 134 7.58 24.41 8.53
CA ARG A 134 6.46 24.77 9.41
C ARG A 134 6.84 24.71 10.89
N THR A 135 7.66 23.73 11.25
CA THR A 135 8.04 23.48 12.66
C THR A 135 9.48 23.87 12.96
N ASN A 136 10.26 24.21 11.92
CA ASN A 136 11.69 24.46 11.95
C ASN A 136 12.52 23.27 12.45
N MET A 137 11.93 22.06 12.46
CA MET A 137 12.61 20.84 12.88
C MET A 137 13.39 20.20 11.72
N THR A 138 14.39 19.39 12.06
CA THR A 138 15.16 18.60 11.10
C THR A 138 15.11 17.10 11.43
N PRO A 139 13.92 16.47 11.35
CA PRO A 139 13.76 15.08 11.77
C PRO A 139 14.41 14.11 10.76
N LEU A 140 14.93 13.00 11.27
CA LEU A 140 15.24 11.81 10.47
C LEU A 140 13.98 10.98 10.30
N LEU A 141 13.59 10.74 9.05
CA LEU A 141 12.33 10.11 8.69
C LEU A 141 12.55 8.93 7.75
N GLY A 142 11.87 7.83 8.03
CA GLY A 142 11.78 6.67 7.14
C GLY A 142 10.54 6.77 6.24
N PHE A 143 10.74 6.68 4.93
CA PHE A 143 9.68 6.68 3.93
C PHE A 143 9.58 5.34 3.21
N SER A 144 8.35 4.87 2.97
CA SER A 144 8.14 3.81 1.98
C SER A 144 7.88 4.43 0.60
N ILE A 145 8.40 3.78 -0.44
CA ILE A 145 8.28 4.21 -1.83
C ILE A 145 7.16 3.40 -2.49
N LYS A 146 6.17 4.09 -3.06
CA LYS A 146 5.04 3.49 -3.79
C LYS A 146 5.11 3.95 -5.24
N SER A 147 5.56 3.05 -6.12
CA SER A 147 5.75 3.36 -7.54
C SER A 147 4.56 2.93 -8.39
N GLN A 148 4.10 3.84 -9.26
CA GLN A 148 3.12 3.57 -10.32
C GLN A 148 3.76 3.09 -11.63
N LEU A 149 5.10 3.03 -11.70
CA LEU A 149 5.81 2.56 -12.89
C LEU A 149 5.72 1.03 -13.05
N GLY A 150 5.46 0.32 -11.95
CA GLY A 150 5.40 -1.15 -11.89
C GLY A 150 4.00 -1.74 -11.69
N SER A 151 3.97 -2.91 -11.06
CA SER A 151 2.71 -3.47 -10.54
C SER A 151 2.25 -2.69 -9.31
N ALA A 152 0.93 -2.60 -9.09
CA ALA A 152 0.42 -1.85 -7.95
C ALA A 152 0.87 -2.50 -6.64
N SER A 153 1.45 -1.74 -5.72
CA SER A 153 1.83 -2.22 -4.40
C SER A 153 0.62 -2.66 -3.58
N THR A 154 0.88 -3.55 -2.61
CA THR A 154 -0.13 -3.99 -1.65
C THR A 154 -0.03 -3.16 -0.37
N LEU A 155 -1.17 -2.68 0.14
CA LEU A 155 -1.26 -2.02 1.43
C LEU A 155 -1.51 -3.04 2.54
N LEU A 156 -2.47 -3.95 2.31
CA LEU A 156 -2.79 -5.05 3.21
C LEU A 156 -2.85 -6.35 2.41
N ASN A 157 -1.95 -7.27 2.73
CA ASN A 157 -1.80 -8.53 2.00
C ASN A 157 -2.89 -9.54 2.38
N ALA A 158 -3.36 -10.30 1.38
CA ALA A 158 -4.21 -11.45 1.60
C ALA A 158 -3.45 -12.56 2.31
N GLY A 159 -4.16 -13.30 3.14
CA GLY A 159 -3.69 -14.51 3.80
C GLY A 159 -4.83 -15.24 4.48
N THR A 160 -4.58 -16.44 4.99
CA THR A 160 -5.54 -17.16 5.84
C THR A 160 -5.94 -16.33 7.05
N THR A 161 -5.04 -15.49 7.57
CA THR A 161 -5.29 -14.53 8.66
C THR A 161 -6.29 -13.43 8.32
N THR A 162 -6.60 -13.21 7.04
CA THR A 162 -7.55 -12.20 6.54
C THR A 162 -8.89 -12.80 6.11
N ASN A 163 -9.14 -14.08 6.42
CA ASN A 163 -10.41 -14.73 6.12
C ASN A 163 -11.56 -14.08 6.91
N ILE A 164 -12.59 -13.69 6.18
CA ILE A 164 -13.89 -13.25 6.67
C ILE A 164 -14.90 -14.31 6.26
N THR A 165 -15.59 -14.87 7.25
CA THR A 165 -16.59 -15.91 7.06
C THR A 165 -17.97 -15.28 6.98
N TYR A 166 -18.74 -15.69 5.97
CA TYR A 166 -20.11 -15.28 5.75
C TYR A 166 -20.99 -16.52 5.80
N LYS A 167 -22.13 -16.41 6.48
CA LYS A 167 -23.19 -17.40 6.42
C LYS A 167 -24.00 -17.19 5.14
N VAL A 168 -24.24 -18.27 4.40
CA VAL A 168 -25.18 -18.28 3.28
C VAL A 168 -26.59 -18.40 3.86
N ILE A 169 -27.46 -17.44 3.54
CA ILE A 169 -28.84 -17.35 4.02
C ILE A 169 -29.82 -17.30 2.86
N GLY A 170 -31.09 -17.63 3.07
CA GLY A 170 -32.12 -17.68 2.03
C GLY A 170 -32.56 -19.11 1.80
N THR A 171 -32.54 -19.57 0.55
CA THR A 171 -32.84 -20.95 0.18
C THR A 171 -31.84 -21.93 0.81
N GLU A 172 -32.33 -23.08 1.26
CA GLU A 172 -31.46 -24.18 1.69
C GLU A 172 -30.85 -24.87 0.47
N LEU A 173 -29.52 -24.86 0.37
CA LEU A 173 -28.79 -25.49 -0.73
C LEU A 173 -28.53 -26.96 -0.40
N SER A 174 -28.68 -27.84 -1.39
CA SER A 174 -28.23 -29.24 -1.29
C SER A 174 -26.70 -29.33 -1.43
N ASP A 175 -26.13 -30.52 -1.21
CA ASP A 175 -24.70 -30.71 -1.41
C ASP A 175 -24.34 -30.66 -2.91
N GLU A 176 -25.24 -31.11 -3.80
CA GLU A 176 -25.10 -30.94 -5.25
C GLU A 176 -25.12 -29.46 -5.67
N ASP A 177 -25.97 -28.63 -5.05
CA ASP A 177 -25.97 -27.18 -5.28
C ASP A 177 -24.62 -26.55 -4.89
N ILE A 178 -24.04 -26.98 -3.77
CA ILE A 178 -22.74 -26.50 -3.30
C ILE A 178 -21.63 -26.92 -4.28
N GLU A 179 -21.65 -28.17 -4.76
CA GLU A 179 -20.70 -28.67 -5.76
C GLU A 179 -20.81 -27.89 -7.07
N GLU A 180 -22.02 -27.64 -7.56
CA GLU A 180 -22.29 -26.85 -8.76
C GLU A 180 -21.69 -25.44 -8.63
N VAL A 181 -22.00 -24.74 -7.53
CA VAL A 181 -21.47 -23.40 -7.25
C VAL A 181 -19.94 -23.42 -7.19
N ASN A 182 -19.34 -24.38 -6.50
CA ASN A 182 -17.88 -24.47 -6.35
C ASN A 182 -17.15 -24.81 -7.66
N SER A 183 -17.82 -25.52 -8.58
CA SER A 183 -17.29 -25.85 -9.91
C SER A 183 -17.07 -24.61 -10.79
N ILE A 184 -17.81 -23.53 -10.55
CA ILE A 184 -17.69 -22.28 -11.29
C ILE A 184 -16.32 -21.65 -11.03
N LYS A 185 -15.52 -21.45 -12.09
CA LYS A 185 -14.14 -20.96 -11.98
C LYS A 185 -14.05 -19.51 -11.52
N GLY A 186 -14.84 -18.62 -12.13
CA GLY A 186 -14.83 -17.18 -11.87
C GLY A 186 -15.54 -16.81 -10.56
N HIS A 187 -15.00 -15.85 -9.81
CA HIS A 187 -15.62 -15.38 -8.56
C HIS A 187 -16.99 -14.73 -8.78
N LEU A 188 -17.08 -13.77 -9.70
CA LEU A 188 -18.35 -13.07 -9.94
C LEU A 188 -19.46 -13.97 -10.47
N PRO A 189 -19.22 -14.84 -11.47
CA PRO A 189 -20.24 -15.82 -11.88
C PRO A 189 -20.66 -16.76 -10.74
N ARG A 190 -19.74 -17.15 -9.85
CA ARG A 190 -20.08 -17.96 -8.68
C ARG A 190 -20.99 -17.21 -7.72
N MET A 191 -20.65 -15.97 -7.43
CA MET A 191 -21.46 -15.10 -6.58
C MET A 191 -22.85 -14.87 -7.20
N GLN A 192 -22.94 -14.72 -8.52
CA GLN A 192 -24.22 -14.67 -9.24
C GLN A 192 -25.02 -15.97 -9.06
N ALA A 193 -24.40 -17.14 -9.23
CA ALA A 193 -25.07 -18.42 -9.05
C ALA A 193 -25.65 -18.63 -7.63
N ILE A 194 -24.94 -18.15 -6.59
CA ILE A 194 -25.46 -18.14 -5.22
C ILE A 194 -26.72 -17.27 -5.13
N LEU A 195 -26.70 -16.08 -5.71
CA LEU A 195 -27.85 -15.16 -5.70
C LEU A 195 -29.03 -15.70 -6.51
N ASP A 196 -28.78 -16.32 -7.66
CA ASP A 196 -29.82 -16.89 -8.56
C ASP A 196 -30.57 -18.05 -7.90
N LYS A 197 -29.90 -18.78 -6.99
CA LYS A 197 -30.54 -19.80 -6.14
C LYS A 197 -31.35 -19.19 -4.97
N GLY A 198 -31.53 -17.87 -4.92
CA GLY A 198 -32.28 -17.17 -3.88
C GLY A 198 -31.51 -17.02 -2.56
N CYS A 199 -30.19 -17.18 -2.58
CA CYS A 199 -29.35 -17.01 -1.39
C CYS A 199 -28.73 -15.61 -1.30
N ASN A 200 -28.24 -15.24 -0.12
CA ASN A 200 -27.45 -14.04 0.14
C ASN A 200 -26.39 -14.34 1.20
N LEU A 201 -25.44 -13.43 1.39
CA LEU A 201 -24.37 -13.55 2.38
C LEU A 201 -24.60 -12.62 3.57
N LYS A 202 -24.48 -13.16 4.78
CA LYS A 202 -24.49 -12.39 6.02
C LYS A 202 -23.14 -12.56 6.72
N TYR A 203 -22.52 -11.45 7.13
CA TYR A 203 -21.30 -11.49 7.94
C TYR A 203 -21.49 -12.41 9.16
N SER A 204 -20.55 -13.32 9.37
CA SER A 204 -20.53 -14.25 10.50
C SER A 204 -19.38 -13.94 11.45
N ASP A 205 -18.13 -14.03 10.97
CA ASP A 205 -16.96 -13.71 11.80
C ASP A 205 -15.70 -13.39 10.97
N ILE A 206 -14.68 -12.85 11.65
CA ILE A 206 -13.28 -12.81 11.19
C ILE A 206 -12.57 -14.04 11.80
N GLU A 207 -12.03 -14.93 10.98
CA GLU A 207 -11.54 -16.23 11.46
C GLU A 207 -10.33 -16.12 12.40
N HIS A 208 -9.42 -15.21 12.09
CA HIS A 208 -8.20 -15.05 12.86
C HIS A 208 -8.41 -14.12 14.05
N THR A 209 -8.36 -14.65 15.27
CA THR A 209 -8.65 -13.90 16.49
C THR A 209 -7.82 -12.63 16.65
N ILE A 210 -6.52 -12.68 16.32
CA ILE A 210 -5.66 -11.49 16.39
C ILE A 210 -6.12 -10.43 15.38
N PHE A 211 -6.50 -10.84 14.16
CA PHE A 211 -6.95 -9.86 13.17
C PHE A 211 -8.31 -9.27 13.56
N LYS A 212 -9.22 -10.10 14.08
CA LYS A 212 -10.50 -9.64 14.66
C LYS A 212 -10.26 -8.61 15.75
N ASN A 213 -9.36 -8.88 16.68
CA ASN A 213 -9.00 -7.96 17.77
C ASN A 213 -8.37 -6.68 17.24
N ASN A 214 -7.49 -6.76 16.24
CA ASN A 214 -6.91 -5.58 15.60
C ASN A 214 -8.00 -4.70 14.96
N LEU A 215 -8.98 -5.29 14.27
CA LEU A 215 -10.11 -4.54 13.71
C LEU A 215 -10.97 -3.91 14.82
N LEU A 216 -11.30 -4.68 15.87
CA LEU A 216 -12.05 -4.18 17.03
C LEU A 216 -11.31 -3.05 17.77
N PHE A 217 -9.97 -3.09 17.81
CA PHE A 217 -9.13 -2.04 18.38
C PHE A 217 -9.30 -0.71 17.62
N LEU A 218 -9.47 -0.75 16.30
CA LEU A 218 -9.70 0.44 15.49
C LEU A 218 -11.11 1.01 15.72
N ASP A 219 -12.13 0.15 15.69
CA ASP A 219 -13.52 0.52 15.93
C ASP A 219 -14.33 -0.75 16.24
N SER A 220 -15.27 -0.68 17.19
CA SER A 220 -16.07 -1.83 17.61
C SER A 220 -16.92 -2.42 16.48
N CYS A 221 -17.29 -1.63 15.47
CA CYS A 221 -18.01 -2.13 14.29
C CYS A 221 -17.12 -2.43 13.08
N MET A 222 -15.79 -2.25 13.19
CA MET A 222 -14.85 -2.44 12.07
C MET A 222 -14.92 -3.83 11.45
N PRO A 223 -15.02 -4.95 12.19
CA PRO A 223 -15.12 -6.28 11.60
C PRO A 223 -16.30 -6.42 10.63
N GLN A 224 -17.49 -5.99 11.06
CA GLN A 224 -18.68 -6.01 10.22
C GLN A 224 -18.58 -5.01 9.06
N PHE A 225 -18.10 -3.79 9.32
CA PHE A 225 -17.97 -2.76 8.29
C PHE A 225 -17.09 -3.20 7.12
N VAL A 226 -15.94 -3.80 7.42
CA VAL A 226 -15.00 -4.29 6.40
C VAL A 226 -15.60 -5.47 5.65
N ALA A 227 -16.31 -6.37 6.35
CA ALA A 227 -17.03 -7.47 5.72
C ALA A 227 -18.09 -6.97 4.74
N ASP A 228 -18.89 -5.97 5.13
CA ASP A 228 -19.91 -5.37 4.28
C ASP A 228 -19.28 -4.73 3.03
N CYS A 229 -18.16 -3.99 3.19
CA CYS A 229 -17.43 -3.42 2.06
C CYS A 229 -16.86 -4.48 1.11
N LEU A 230 -16.30 -5.57 1.65
CA LEU A 230 -15.75 -6.68 0.87
C LEU A 230 -16.85 -7.46 0.13
N LEU A 231 -18.05 -7.54 0.72
CA LEU A 231 -19.21 -8.11 0.08
C LEU A 231 -19.61 -7.29 -1.16
N ILE A 232 -19.62 -5.95 -1.09
CA ILE A 232 -19.84 -5.10 -2.29
C ILE A 232 -18.86 -5.44 -3.41
N ASN A 233 -17.59 -5.68 -3.10
CA ASN A 233 -16.58 -6.08 -4.08
C ASN A 233 -16.82 -7.48 -4.67
N SER A 234 -17.59 -8.32 -3.99
CA SER A 234 -17.86 -9.69 -4.40
C SER A 234 -19.16 -9.86 -5.18
N LEU A 235 -20.07 -8.89 -5.12
CA LEU A 235 -21.32 -8.94 -5.87
C LEU A 235 -21.10 -8.78 -7.39
N PRO A 236 -22.00 -9.29 -8.25
CA PRO A 236 -21.90 -9.20 -9.72
C PRO A 236 -21.73 -7.76 -10.25
N SER A 237 -22.35 -6.77 -9.60
CA SER A 237 -22.18 -5.33 -9.88
C SER A 237 -20.89 -4.72 -9.29
N SER A 238 -19.87 -5.56 -9.06
CA SER A 238 -18.75 -5.26 -8.17
C SER A 238 -18.09 -3.92 -8.44
N LYS A 239 -17.83 -3.19 -7.37
CA LYS A 239 -16.87 -2.09 -7.32
C LYS A 239 -15.59 -2.57 -6.66
N SER A 240 -14.43 -2.09 -7.13
CA SER A 240 -13.15 -2.42 -6.49
C SER A 240 -12.56 -1.26 -5.73
N SER A 241 -12.77 -0.03 -6.19
CA SER A 241 -12.36 1.19 -5.49
C SER A 241 -12.90 1.21 -4.07
N ILE A 242 -12.03 1.45 -3.09
CA ILE A 242 -12.44 1.57 -1.69
C ILE A 242 -13.54 2.63 -1.53
N LYS A 243 -13.31 3.82 -2.10
CA LYS A 243 -14.28 4.92 -2.11
C LYS A 243 -15.64 4.54 -2.67
N GLU A 244 -15.69 3.77 -3.77
CA GLU A 244 -16.97 3.34 -4.36
C GLU A 244 -17.68 2.32 -3.47
N CYS A 245 -16.95 1.33 -2.93
CA CYS A 245 -17.55 0.35 -2.01
C CYS A 245 -18.12 1.01 -0.76
N VAL A 246 -17.37 1.95 -0.18
CA VAL A 246 -17.81 2.70 1.01
C VAL A 246 -19.03 3.57 0.71
N ALA A 247 -19.10 4.22 -0.46
CA ALA A 247 -20.28 4.96 -0.87
C ALA A 247 -21.53 4.06 -1.00
N GLU A 248 -21.38 2.82 -1.50
CA GLU A 248 -22.47 1.84 -1.52
C GLU A 248 -22.93 1.42 -0.12
N ILE A 249 -22.01 1.28 0.83
CA ILE A 249 -22.36 1.02 2.23
C ILE A 249 -23.06 2.23 2.87
N ALA A 250 -22.60 3.44 2.58
CA ALA A 250 -23.21 4.66 3.12
C ALA A 250 -24.68 4.82 2.70
N LYS A 251 -25.03 4.44 1.45
CA LYS A 251 -26.43 4.42 0.97
C LYS A 251 -27.32 3.48 1.78
N ARG A 252 -26.76 2.36 2.26
CA ARG A 252 -27.48 1.35 3.04
C ARG A 252 -27.52 1.68 4.54
N ASN A 253 -26.52 2.42 5.02
CA ASN A 253 -26.37 2.83 6.41
C ASN A 253 -26.58 1.67 7.42
N PRO A 254 -25.85 0.54 7.31
CA PRO A 254 -26.09 -0.65 8.14
C PRO A 254 -25.95 -0.42 9.65
N PHE A 255 -25.34 0.69 10.08
CA PHE A 255 -25.18 1.05 11.49
C PHE A 255 -26.19 2.08 11.98
N ASN A 256 -27.17 2.44 11.13
CA ASN A 256 -28.22 3.39 11.45
C ASN A 256 -27.67 4.72 12.00
N PHE A 257 -26.56 5.20 11.45
CA PHE A 257 -26.00 6.48 11.85
C PHE A 257 -26.99 7.59 11.50
N ASN A 258 -27.39 8.39 12.49
CA ASN A 258 -28.43 9.40 12.38
C ASN A 258 -27.89 10.83 12.14
N GLY A 259 -26.57 10.98 11.98
CA GLY A 259 -25.95 12.26 11.66
C GLY A 259 -26.17 12.66 10.20
N LYS A 260 -26.01 13.97 9.92
CA LYS A 260 -26.27 14.54 8.59
C LYS A 260 -25.34 14.04 7.49
N ASN A 261 -24.09 13.67 7.83
CA ASN A 261 -23.08 13.26 6.86
C ASN A 261 -22.74 11.77 7.01
N ILE A 262 -23.64 10.91 6.50
CA ILE A 262 -23.51 9.45 6.56
C ILE A 262 -22.29 8.97 5.77
N GLU A 263 -22.03 9.57 4.60
CA GLU A 263 -20.88 9.19 3.79
C GLU A 263 -19.55 9.47 4.51
N ALA A 264 -19.40 10.62 5.16
CA ALA A 264 -18.21 10.93 5.95
C ALA A 264 -18.02 9.97 7.14
N PHE A 265 -19.10 9.52 7.77
CA PHE A 265 -19.05 8.55 8.86
C PHE A 265 -18.40 7.22 8.42
N TYR A 266 -18.84 6.67 7.28
CA TYR A 266 -18.26 5.44 6.75
C TYR A 266 -16.87 5.65 6.12
N ALA A 267 -16.65 6.78 5.45
CA ALA A 267 -15.35 7.15 4.91
C ALA A 267 -14.28 7.24 6.02
N HIS A 268 -14.63 7.84 7.17
CA HIS A 268 -13.73 7.92 8.32
C HIS A 268 -13.32 6.55 8.83
N LYS A 269 -14.26 5.62 9.02
CA LYS A 269 -13.94 4.24 9.46
C LYS A 269 -12.95 3.56 8.51
N MET A 270 -13.16 3.71 7.20
CA MET A 270 -12.26 3.13 6.21
C MET A 270 -10.89 3.81 6.22
N LYS A 271 -10.84 5.14 6.35
CA LYS A 271 -9.59 5.90 6.47
C LYS A 271 -8.75 5.44 7.66
N VAL A 272 -9.37 5.19 8.81
CA VAL A 272 -8.68 4.62 9.99
C VAL A 272 -8.04 3.28 9.66
N LEU A 273 -8.79 2.34 9.06
CA LEU A 273 -8.24 1.05 8.65
C LEU A 273 -7.05 1.19 7.69
N LEU A 274 -7.18 2.04 6.67
CA LEU A 274 -6.13 2.26 5.67
C LEU A 274 -4.89 2.89 6.29
N LEU A 275 -5.07 3.86 7.18
CA LEU A 275 -3.98 4.56 7.84
C LEU A 275 -3.22 3.64 8.81
N ASP A 276 -3.92 2.88 9.65
CA ASP A 276 -3.27 1.93 10.56
C ASP A 276 -2.55 0.81 9.80
N ALA A 277 -3.14 0.31 8.70
CA ALA A 277 -2.45 -0.61 7.79
C ALA A 277 -1.19 0.03 7.17
N ALA A 278 -1.27 1.31 6.77
CA ALA A 278 -0.14 2.06 6.22
C ALA A 278 0.99 2.26 7.23
N LEU A 279 0.66 2.42 8.51
CA LEU A 279 1.56 2.71 9.62
C LEU A 279 2.12 1.48 10.33
N GLY A 280 1.73 0.27 9.89
CA GLY A 280 2.37 -0.97 10.31
C GLY A 280 1.45 -2.06 10.85
N MET A 281 0.13 -1.82 10.95
CA MET A 281 -0.82 -2.86 11.35
C MET A 281 -0.77 -4.03 10.37
N THR A 282 -0.66 -5.25 10.88
CA THR A 282 -0.72 -6.47 10.07
C THR A 282 -1.77 -7.44 10.63
N PRO A 283 -2.33 -8.35 9.81
CA PRO A 283 -3.35 -9.29 10.29
C PRO A 283 -2.86 -10.32 11.33
N ALA A 284 -1.56 -10.63 11.33
CA ALA A 284 -1.00 -11.74 12.11
C ALA A 284 -0.38 -11.32 13.45
N LYS A 285 -0.13 -10.02 13.67
CA LYS A 285 0.51 -9.49 14.89
C LYS A 285 -0.46 -8.56 15.61
N GLU A 286 -0.50 -8.65 16.93
CA GLU A 286 -1.31 -7.77 17.77
C GLU A 286 -0.99 -6.30 17.51
N TRP A 287 -2.04 -5.52 17.25
CA TRP A 287 -1.94 -4.09 17.04
C TRP A 287 -2.09 -3.35 18.36
N THR A 288 -1.11 -2.49 18.64
CA THR A 288 -1.05 -1.72 19.90
C THR A 288 -1.26 -0.22 19.69
N GLY A 289 -1.54 0.20 18.45
CA GLY A 289 -1.58 1.62 18.07
C GLY A 289 -0.21 2.29 17.99
N ARG A 290 0.90 1.54 18.14
CA ARG A 290 2.26 2.05 17.96
C ARG A 290 2.69 1.90 16.51
N TYR A 291 2.95 3.04 15.86
CA TYR A 291 3.37 3.08 14.47
C TYR A 291 4.83 2.64 14.31
N ASP A 292 5.07 1.79 13.32
CA ASP A 292 6.42 1.36 12.96
C ASP A 292 7.08 2.31 11.96
N ALA A 293 6.30 3.22 11.35
CA ALA A 293 6.76 4.18 10.35
C ALA A 293 6.55 5.62 10.84
N ASN A 294 7.56 6.48 10.65
CA ASN A 294 7.57 7.85 11.19
C ASN A 294 7.59 8.95 10.11
N GLY A 295 8.04 8.66 8.88
CA GLY A 295 8.04 9.61 7.77
C GLY A 295 6.72 9.62 7.01
N GLY A 296 6.55 8.69 6.09
CA GLY A 296 5.41 8.75 5.18
C GLY A 296 5.58 7.89 3.95
N TYR A 297 4.88 8.29 2.89
CA TYR A 297 5.06 7.72 1.56
C TYR A 297 5.65 8.70 0.58
N LEU A 298 6.57 8.19 -0.24
CA LEU A 298 7.01 8.82 -1.47
C LEU A 298 6.33 8.08 -2.62
N VAL A 299 5.53 8.80 -3.39
CA VAL A 299 4.78 8.21 -4.50
C VAL A 299 5.44 8.62 -5.80
N VAL A 300 5.94 7.63 -6.53
CA VAL A 300 6.48 7.83 -7.89
C VAL A 300 5.33 7.68 -8.87
N ARG A 301 4.93 8.78 -9.51
CA ARG A 301 3.85 8.84 -10.49
C ARG A 301 4.27 8.21 -11.82
N LYS A 302 3.28 7.93 -12.68
CA LYS A 302 3.51 7.41 -14.05
C LYS A 302 4.38 8.34 -14.91
N ASP A 303 4.30 9.65 -14.72
CA ASP A 303 5.13 10.62 -15.43
C ASP A 303 6.57 10.68 -14.89
N GLY A 304 6.82 10.14 -13.69
CA GLY A 304 8.12 10.18 -13.01
C GLY A 304 8.15 11.19 -11.86
N GLU A 305 7.14 12.04 -11.72
CA GLU A 305 7.13 13.00 -10.62
C GLU A 305 6.94 12.32 -9.27
N ILE A 306 7.59 12.86 -8.24
CA ILE A 306 7.58 12.33 -6.88
C ILE A 306 6.85 13.30 -5.97
N VAL A 307 5.89 12.77 -5.21
CA VAL A 307 5.16 13.51 -4.17
C VAL A 307 5.27 12.79 -2.83
N CYS A 308 5.32 13.58 -1.75
CA CYS A 308 5.46 13.12 -0.38
C CYS A 308 4.14 13.23 0.38
N TYR A 309 3.76 12.16 1.07
CA TYR A 309 2.65 12.11 2.02
C TYR A 309 3.21 11.86 3.39
N HIS A 310 3.39 12.93 4.16
CA HIS A 310 3.93 12.82 5.50
C HIS A 310 2.83 12.48 6.51
N PHE A 311 3.06 11.50 7.40
CA PHE A 311 2.07 11.02 8.37
C PHE A 311 1.59 12.06 9.40
N TYR A 312 2.35 13.13 9.70
CA TYR A 312 1.83 14.22 10.54
C TYR A 312 0.80 15.11 9.81
N ASN A 313 0.77 15.07 8.47
CA ASN A 313 -0.30 15.69 7.70
C ASN A 313 -1.42 14.68 7.43
N ARG A 314 -2.07 14.28 8.53
CA ARG A 314 -3.00 13.14 8.58
C ARG A 314 -4.09 13.21 7.50
N ASN A 315 -4.69 14.37 7.28
CA ASN A 315 -5.80 14.52 6.34
C ASN A 315 -5.37 14.16 4.91
N ASP A 316 -4.23 14.68 4.45
CA ASP A 316 -3.74 14.43 3.10
C ASP A 316 -3.40 12.94 2.89
N VAL A 317 -2.81 12.29 3.90
CA VAL A 317 -2.52 10.86 3.84
C VAL A 317 -3.81 10.03 3.82
N GLU A 318 -4.76 10.34 4.70
CA GLU A 318 -6.05 9.64 4.75
C GLU A 318 -6.81 9.77 3.42
N ASP A 319 -6.87 10.98 2.86
CA ASP A 319 -7.54 11.24 1.58
C ASP A 319 -6.82 10.56 0.42
N TYR A 320 -5.49 10.61 0.38
CA TYR A 320 -4.68 9.87 -0.60
C TYR A 320 -4.98 8.38 -0.55
N LEU A 321 -4.90 7.75 0.63
CA LEU A 321 -5.15 6.31 0.77
C LEU A 321 -6.58 5.95 0.37
N TYR A 322 -7.57 6.72 0.81
CA TYR A 322 -8.97 6.48 0.52
C TYR A 322 -9.29 6.59 -0.98
N ASN A 323 -8.71 7.58 -1.66
CA ASN A 323 -8.92 7.80 -3.09
C ASN A 323 -8.09 6.84 -3.96
N ASN A 324 -6.92 6.37 -3.50
CA ASN A 324 -5.96 5.64 -4.31
C ASN A 324 -5.84 4.15 -3.98
N THR A 325 -6.78 3.57 -3.23
CA THR A 325 -6.79 2.13 -2.92
C THR A 325 -8.04 1.40 -3.44
N ARG A 326 -7.91 0.07 -3.59
CA ARG A 326 -8.97 -0.84 -4.04
C ARG A 326 -8.86 -2.20 -3.34
N PHE A 327 -9.98 -2.90 -3.24
CA PHE A 327 -9.99 -4.32 -2.92
C PHE A 327 -9.45 -5.15 -4.08
N GLU A 328 -8.67 -6.18 -3.76
CA GLU A 328 -8.26 -7.22 -4.71
C GLU A 328 -8.78 -8.58 -4.24
N ARG A 329 -9.20 -9.43 -5.18
CA ARG A 329 -9.68 -10.78 -4.86
C ARG A 329 -8.49 -11.71 -4.74
N ALA A 330 -8.42 -12.43 -3.62
CA ALA A 330 -7.30 -13.30 -3.33
C ALA A 330 -7.39 -14.64 -4.09
N SER A 331 -6.34 -15.45 -3.93
CA SER A 331 -6.23 -16.76 -4.57
C SER A 331 -7.16 -17.80 -3.91
N ARG A 332 -7.97 -18.48 -4.74
CA ARG A 332 -8.83 -19.61 -4.31
C ARG A 332 -8.02 -20.74 -3.69
N SER A 333 -6.97 -21.18 -4.37
CA SER A 333 -6.17 -22.34 -3.96
C SER A 333 -5.33 -22.06 -2.71
N ARG A 334 -4.81 -20.84 -2.56
CA ARG A 334 -3.94 -20.50 -1.42
C ARG A 334 -4.71 -20.22 -0.13
N TYR A 335 -5.89 -19.59 -0.23
CA TYR A 335 -6.58 -19.04 0.96
C TYR A 335 -8.04 -19.47 1.10
N GLY A 336 -8.55 -20.32 0.22
CA GLY A 336 -9.95 -20.77 0.25
C GLY A 336 -10.95 -19.70 -0.22
N PHE A 337 -10.48 -18.67 -0.92
CA PHE A 337 -11.31 -17.55 -1.36
C PHE A 337 -12.51 -18.01 -2.19
N GLY A 338 -13.71 -17.68 -1.71
CA GLY A 338 -14.99 -17.89 -2.39
C GLY A 338 -15.46 -19.34 -2.49
N TYR A 339 -14.91 -20.27 -1.70
CA TYR A 339 -15.45 -21.64 -1.60
C TYR A 339 -16.63 -21.70 -0.64
N VAL A 340 -17.71 -22.33 -1.08
CA VAL A 340 -18.90 -22.62 -0.27
C VAL A 340 -18.73 -23.97 0.40
N TYR A 341 -19.08 -24.08 1.67
CA TYR A 341 -18.97 -25.33 2.42
C TYR A 341 -20.06 -25.42 3.49
N ARG A 342 -20.44 -26.66 3.84
CA ARG A 342 -21.32 -26.95 4.97
C ARG A 342 -20.47 -27.24 6.20
N GLU A 343 -20.79 -26.60 7.31
CA GLU A 343 -20.12 -26.84 8.60
C GLU A 343 -20.88 -27.93 9.39
N LYS A 344 -20.29 -28.42 10.49
CA LYS A 344 -20.89 -29.47 11.32
C LYS A 344 -22.23 -29.11 11.95
N ASP A 345 -22.52 -27.81 12.07
CA ASP A 345 -23.80 -27.28 12.55
C ASP A 345 -24.93 -27.35 11.48
N GLY A 346 -24.62 -27.89 10.29
CA GLY A 346 -25.53 -27.98 9.16
C GLY A 346 -25.66 -26.67 8.37
N CYS A 347 -25.10 -25.56 8.87
CA CYS A 347 -25.14 -24.27 8.20
C CYS A 347 -24.11 -24.20 7.08
N ILE A 348 -24.40 -23.35 6.08
CA ILE A 348 -23.57 -23.18 4.90
C ILE A 348 -22.84 -21.84 5.00
N TYR A 349 -21.56 -21.85 4.68
CA TYR A 349 -20.67 -20.70 4.80
C TYR A 349 -19.82 -20.52 3.54
N ILE A 350 -19.27 -19.32 3.39
CA ILE A 350 -18.30 -18.95 2.36
C ILE A 350 -17.25 -18.02 2.98
N LYS A 351 -15.98 -18.18 2.57
CA LYS A 351 -14.87 -17.33 3.02
C LYS A 351 -14.48 -16.34 1.93
N LEU A 352 -14.30 -15.07 2.31
CA LEU A 352 -13.65 -14.07 1.47
C LEU A 352 -12.41 -13.54 2.20
N ASN A 353 -11.39 -13.15 1.46
CA ASN A 353 -10.16 -12.60 2.03
C ASN A 353 -10.13 -11.09 1.87
N LEU A 354 -9.74 -10.38 2.92
CA LEU A 354 -9.40 -8.98 2.81
C LEU A 354 -8.03 -8.82 2.14
N GLN A 355 -8.00 -8.09 1.02
CA GLN A 355 -6.77 -7.61 0.41
C GLN A 355 -6.99 -6.19 -0.10
N ILE A 356 -6.07 -5.29 0.20
CA ILE A 356 -6.13 -3.89 -0.23
C ILE A 356 -4.85 -3.55 -0.99
N ARG A 357 -5.00 -3.01 -2.21
CA ARG A 357 -3.89 -2.57 -3.07
C ARG A 357 -4.08 -1.15 -3.53
N PHE A 358 -3.00 -0.53 -3.95
CA PHE A 358 -3.07 0.77 -4.61
C PHE A 358 -3.70 0.64 -6.01
N LYS A 359 -4.31 1.73 -6.47
CA LYS A 359 -4.77 1.89 -7.85
C LYS A 359 -3.56 2.14 -8.76
N LYS A 360 -3.71 1.83 -10.04
CA LYS A 360 -2.67 2.11 -11.04
C LYS A 360 -2.89 3.46 -11.67
#